data_AF-A0A0K3CAP2-F1
#
_entry.id   AF-A0A0K3CAP2-F1
#
_cell.length_a   1.000
_cell.length_b   1.000
_cell.length_c   1.000
_cell.angle_alpha   90.00
_cell.angle_beta   90.00
_cell.angle_gamma   90.00
#
_symmetry.space_group_name_H-M   'P 1'
#
loop_
_entity.id
_entity.type
_entity.pdbx_description
1 polymer ?
#
loop_
_entity_poly.entity_id
_entity_poly.type
_entity_poly.pdbx_seq_one_letter_code
_entity_poly.pdbx_strand_id
1 'polypeptide(L)'
;VHYDADNAGPRLAHPCVRACDVYSALREANGDVDLLPPQLAVLGLCAMAMGSLLSIDSAILADHPGDVQTLANVESLGPDLRSFGQSRSDAFHVLKSEAARRARVLRVDVEPSFANAASCWLLDYLEAVEDTYRNAPRPWIAAYLSHIRRLRWTHPLDSASWSDNTIWTFNLGTDNLANLGDDCLSNRDIALLVKLVAKDPVALEASLRAGLDQPLNTGLWPDVATPVKLGLDVSARVHEQITGLHARHASLDEAALLRAFTDIEQLSTIASLFLALTDRLLDDDRTSESSMMRRVPFSRRQALRHIRFFVAVQWTSPALALYRELQRRVGLFVDLGGASTTSQRFEQQRLHLHLSQSREYAFSALDSILAALDRTPHITFWTHLQPRLIHQWAEFVVEEVEAGRAGCLGERLGGICQTLAGALLKVGFCFTNPSSDALIARLENIAAAEQLAATSFAHADPLSLFAFLSNEGSPQEGVGNGSGLSTVEAARTTIDPNAMLGAGVWQPDSWWPSIAVEAMET
;
A
#
# COMPACT_ATOMS: atom_id res chain seq x y z
N VAL A 1 23.04 -9.57 -17.00
CA VAL A 1 21.61 -9.62 -16.61
C VAL A 1 21.12 -8.18 -16.61
N HIS A 2 20.81 -7.68 -17.81
CA HIS A 2 20.44 -6.29 -18.07
C HIS A 2 18.93 -6.14 -17.82
N TYR A 3 18.56 -5.29 -16.87
CA TYR A 3 17.19 -4.92 -16.54
C TYR A 3 16.81 -3.69 -17.40
N ASP A 4 16.44 -3.94 -18.66
CA ASP A 4 15.76 -2.94 -19.51
C ASP A 4 14.25 -3.22 -19.42
N ALA A 5 13.66 -2.76 -18.31
CA ALA A 5 12.22 -2.61 -18.16
C ALA A 5 11.94 -1.12 -18.20
N ASP A 6 12.06 -0.58 -19.41
CA ASP A 6 11.78 0.80 -19.72
C ASP A 6 10.31 1.13 -19.41
N ASN A 7 10.15 2.03 -18.43
CA ASN A 7 9.18 3.12 -18.43
C ASN A 7 7.76 2.82 -17.89
N ALA A 8 7.46 3.54 -16.80
CA ALA A 8 6.18 3.77 -16.14
C ALA A 8 5.76 2.79 -15.02
N GLY A 9 6.19 3.07 -13.79
CA GLY A 9 5.63 2.49 -12.55
C GLY A 9 5.88 0.97 -12.33
N PRO A 10 5.97 0.50 -11.07
CA PRO A 10 6.06 -0.93 -10.75
C PRO A 10 4.96 -1.81 -11.38
N ARG A 11 3.83 -1.21 -11.76
CA ARG A 11 2.66 -1.89 -12.30
C ARG A 11 2.71 -2.18 -13.81
N LEU A 12 3.40 -1.37 -14.63
CA LEU A 12 3.58 -1.74 -16.04
C LEU A 12 4.70 -2.77 -16.24
N ALA A 13 5.45 -3.07 -15.17
CA ALA A 13 6.31 -4.25 -15.09
C ALA A 13 5.53 -5.56 -14.86
N HIS A 14 4.19 -5.51 -14.71
CA HIS A 14 3.36 -6.70 -14.58
C HIS A 14 3.54 -7.62 -15.81
N PRO A 15 3.76 -8.93 -15.64
CA PRO A 15 4.06 -9.84 -16.75
C PRO A 15 3.06 -9.81 -17.90
N CYS A 16 1.76 -9.73 -17.60
CA CYS A 16 0.73 -9.65 -18.64
C CYS A 16 0.81 -8.33 -19.44
N VAL A 17 1.16 -7.22 -18.80
CA VAL A 17 1.33 -5.92 -19.47
C VAL A 17 2.57 -5.97 -20.37
N ARG A 18 3.69 -6.45 -19.82
CA ARG A 18 4.95 -6.62 -20.56
C ARG A 18 4.79 -7.52 -21.79
N ALA A 19 3.99 -8.58 -21.68
CA ALA A 19 3.73 -9.49 -22.80
C ALA A 19 2.97 -8.84 -23.98
N CYS A 20 2.28 -7.71 -23.74
CA CYS A 20 1.49 -7.04 -24.76
C CYS A 20 2.22 -5.89 -25.48
N ASP A 21 3.34 -5.42 -24.93
CA ASP A 21 4.10 -4.26 -25.43
C ASP A 21 3.23 -3.06 -25.84
N VAL A 22 2.26 -2.72 -24.97
CA VAL A 22 1.27 -1.65 -25.22
C VAL A 22 1.93 -0.29 -25.48
N TYR A 23 3.11 -0.05 -24.90
CA TYR A 23 3.86 1.18 -25.08
C TYR A 23 4.36 1.34 -26.52
N SER A 24 5.00 0.32 -27.08
CA SER A 24 5.47 0.36 -28.47
C SER A 24 4.29 0.53 -29.43
N ALA A 25 3.19 -0.18 -29.18
CA ALA A 25 1.98 -0.09 -30.01
C ALA A 25 1.35 1.31 -29.98
N LEU A 26 1.24 1.94 -28.80
CA LEU A 26 0.75 3.32 -28.68
C LEU A 26 1.66 4.31 -29.41
N ARG A 27 2.98 4.12 -29.32
CA ARG A 27 3.94 4.99 -30.01
C ARG A 27 3.81 4.88 -31.54
N GLU A 28 3.63 3.67 -32.05
CA GLU A 28 3.40 3.43 -33.48
C GLU A 28 2.07 4.02 -33.97
N ALA A 29 1.07 4.06 -33.09
CA ALA A 29 -0.23 4.68 -33.32
C ALA A 29 -0.25 6.21 -33.08
N ASN A 30 0.90 6.85 -32.84
CA ASN A 30 1.00 8.27 -32.47
C ASN A 30 0.09 8.66 -31.27
N GLY A 31 -0.09 7.75 -30.32
CA GLY A 31 -0.93 7.96 -29.14
C GLY A 31 -2.43 7.77 -29.36
N ASP A 32 -2.89 7.53 -30.59
CA ASP A 32 -4.30 7.28 -30.87
C ASP A 32 -4.69 5.84 -30.50
N VAL A 33 -5.48 5.73 -29.43
CA VAL A 33 -5.94 4.44 -28.90
C VAL A 33 -6.91 3.73 -29.83
N ASP A 34 -7.61 4.46 -30.70
CA ASP A 34 -8.57 3.89 -31.64
C ASP A 34 -7.90 3.17 -32.81
N LEU A 35 -6.62 3.43 -33.05
CA LEU A 35 -5.82 2.72 -34.05
C LEU A 35 -5.26 1.38 -33.54
N LEU A 36 -5.37 1.10 -32.24
CA LEU A 36 -4.92 -0.15 -31.66
C LEU A 36 -5.93 -1.29 -31.92
N PRO A 37 -5.47 -2.56 -31.92
CA PRO A 37 -6.38 -3.71 -31.87
C PRO A 37 -7.36 -3.59 -30.70
N PRO A 38 -8.64 -4.00 -30.84
CA PRO A 38 -9.70 -3.68 -29.88
C PRO A 38 -9.36 -4.02 -28.41
N GLN A 39 -8.78 -5.18 -28.15
CA GLN A 39 -8.38 -5.61 -26.80
C GLN A 39 -7.18 -4.82 -26.28
N LEU A 40 -6.25 -4.45 -27.15
CA LEU A 40 -5.09 -3.63 -26.80
C LEU A 40 -5.49 -2.16 -26.56
N ALA A 41 -6.52 -1.68 -27.25
CA ALA A 41 -7.11 -0.35 -27.02
C ALA A 41 -7.67 -0.22 -25.60
N VAL A 42 -8.33 -1.27 -25.08
CA VAL A 42 -8.78 -1.29 -23.66
C VAL A 42 -7.59 -1.18 -22.72
N LEU A 43 -6.53 -1.96 -22.96
CA LEU A 43 -5.31 -1.89 -22.15
C LEU A 43 -4.64 -0.51 -22.22
N GLY A 44 -4.61 0.09 -23.41
CA GLY A 44 -4.11 1.46 -23.63
C GLY A 44 -4.87 2.49 -22.79
N LEU A 45 -6.21 2.46 -22.82
CA LEU A 45 -7.04 3.34 -21.98
C LEU A 45 -6.81 3.11 -20.49
N CYS A 46 -6.67 1.86 -20.05
CA CYS A 46 -6.34 1.55 -18.66
C CYS A 46 -4.98 2.12 -18.26
N ALA A 47 -3.97 2.00 -19.13
CA ALA A 47 -2.65 2.55 -18.89
C ALA A 47 -2.65 4.09 -18.86
N MET A 48 -3.44 4.73 -19.73
CA MET A 48 -3.64 6.19 -19.71
C MET A 48 -4.35 6.66 -18.43
N ALA A 49 -5.40 5.95 -17.99
CA ALA A 49 -6.08 6.24 -16.72
C ALA A 49 -5.14 6.07 -15.51
N MET A 50 -4.31 5.03 -15.52
CA MET A 50 -3.26 4.86 -14.50
C MET A 50 -2.24 6.00 -14.55
N GLY A 51 -1.85 6.42 -15.76
CA GLY A 51 -0.91 7.52 -15.98
C GLY A 51 -1.46 8.85 -15.47
N SER A 52 -2.76 9.11 -15.63
CA SER A 52 -3.37 10.36 -15.16
C SER A 52 -3.37 10.48 -13.64
N LEU A 53 -3.48 9.37 -12.88
CA LEU A 53 -3.34 9.39 -11.40
C LEU A 53 -1.96 9.85 -10.92
N LEU A 54 -0.95 9.83 -11.79
CA LEU A 54 0.45 9.98 -11.46
C LEU A 54 1.12 11.13 -12.21
N SER A 55 0.46 11.67 -13.22
CA SER A 55 0.98 12.74 -14.06
C SER A 55 1.34 13.99 -13.27
N ILE A 56 2.51 14.56 -13.58
CA ILE A 56 2.95 15.87 -13.11
C ILE A 56 2.94 16.92 -14.24
N ASP A 57 2.25 16.63 -15.34
CA ASP A 57 2.15 17.58 -16.47
C ASP A 57 1.43 18.85 -16.06
N SER A 58 1.96 19.97 -16.51
CA SER A 58 1.28 21.26 -16.46
C SER A 58 -0.09 21.26 -17.13
N ALA A 59 -0.33 20.47 -18.18
CA ALA A 59 -1.61 20.45 -18.86
C ALA A 59 -2.68 19.62 -18.12
N ILE A 60 -2.28 18.67 -17.26
CA ILE A 60 -3.21 17.96 -16.36
C ILE A 60 -3.32 18.72 -15.03
N LEU A 61 -2.25 19.37 -14.58
CA LEU A 61 -2.17 20.16 -13.35
C LEU A 61 -2.36 21.66 -13.58
N ALA A 62 -3.08 22.06 -14.63
CA ALA A 62 -3.11 23.46 -15.13
C ALA A 62 -3.48 24.50 -14.06
N ASP A 63 -4.22 24.11 -13.03
CA ASP A 63 -4.67 24.97 -11.93
C ASP A 63 -3.77 24.92 -10.68
N HIS A 64 -2.66 24.17 -10.68
CA HIS A 64 -1.82 24.03 -9.50
C HIS A 64 -0.79 25.16 -9.37
N PRO A 65 -0.72 25.87 -8.23
CA PRO A 65 0.26 26.93 -8.02
C PRO A 65 1.66 26.33 -7.80
N GLY A 66 2.44 26.21 -8.86
CA GLY A 66 3.86 25.85 -8.78
C GLY A 66 4.35 25.07 -9.99
N ASP A 67 5.55 25.42 -10.48
CA ASP A 67 6.22 24.66 -11.54
C ASP A 67 6.80 23.35 -10.97
N VAL A 68 5.99 22.31 -10.95
CA VAL A 68 6.35 20.99 -10.42
C VAL A 68 6.97 20.15 -11.53
N GLN A 69 8.29 20.11 -11.56
CA GLN A 69 9.05 19.33 -12.55
C GLN A 69 9.46 17.93 -12.05
N THR A 70 9.35 17.66 -10.74
CA THR A 70 9.71 16.35 -10.16
C THR A 70 8.81 15.97 -8.99
N LEU A 71 8.67 14.67 -8.71
CA LEU A 71 8.02 14.18 -7.49
C LEU A 71 8.69 14.68 -6.19
N ALA A 72 10.01 14.90 -6.20
CA ALA A 72 10.68 15.46 -5.04
C ALA A 72 10.22 16.90 -4.76
N ASN A 73 9.92 17.67 -5.81
CA ASN A 73 9.31 18.99 -5.66
C ASN A 73 7.91 18.84 -5.03
N VAL A 74 7.10 17.88 -5.48
CA VAL A 74 5.77 17.61 -4.90
C VAL A 74 5.88 17.30 -3.40
N GLU A 75 6.74 16.35 -3.04
CA GLU A 75 6.92 15.90 -1.65
C GLU A 75 7.43 17.03 -0.73
N SER A 76 8.09 18.05 -1.31
CA SER A 76 8.57 19.23 -0.57
C SER A 76 7.48 20.28 -0.27
N LEU A 77 6.32 20.24 -0.95
CA LEU A 77 5.26 21.24 -0.81
C LEU A 77 4.46 21.12 0.49
N GLY A 78 4.53 19.97 1.17
CA GLY A 78 3.88 19.79 2.46
C GLY A 78 3.33 18.39 2.69
N PRO A 79 2.67 18.17 3.83
CA PRO A 79 2.09 16.88 4.18
C PRO A 79 0.79 16.57 3.43
N ASP A 80 0.03 17.59 3.03
CA ASP A 80 -1.23 17.45 2.29
C ASP A 80 -1.00 17.64 0.79
N LEU A 81 -1.22 16.57 0.04
CA LEU A 81 -1.03 16.54 -1.41
C LEU A 81 -2.35 16.29 -2.16
N ARG A 82 -3.50 16.36 -1.46
CA ARG A 82 -4.82 16.06 -2.04
C ARG A 82 -5.23 16.98 -3.18
N SER A 83 -4.73 18.22 -3.21
CA SER A 83 -4.97 19.15 -4.31
C SER A 83 -4.52 18.57 -5.66
N PHE A 84 -3.40 17.87 -5.69
CA PHE A 84 -2.90 17.20 -6.91
C PHE A 84 -3.81 16.06 -7.36
N GLY A 85 -4.36 15.27 -6.42
CA GLY A 85 -5.32 14.21 -6.76
C GLY A 85 -6.62 14.78 -7.29
N GLN A 86 -7.12 15.87 -6.68
CA GLN A 86 -8.32 16.57 -7.10
C GLN A 86 -8.17 17.19 -8.50
N SER A 87 -7.04 17.84 -8.80
CA SER A 87 -6.82 18.40 -10.14
C SER A 87 -6.82 17.35 -11.25
N ARG A 88 -6.50 16.09 -10.93
CA ARG A 88 -6.39 14.98 -11.91
C ARG A 88 -7.65 14.12 -11.99
N SER A 89 -8.61 14.32 -11.09
CA SER A 89 -9.78 13.44 -10.95
C SER A 89 -10.59 13.35 -12.24
N ASP A 90 -10.80 14.47 -12.92
CA ASP A 90 -11.68 14.51 -14.08
C ASP A 90 -11.09 13.72 -15.26
N ALA A 91 -9.81 13.95 -15.57
CA ALA A 91 -9.10 13.20 -16.61
C ALA A 91 -9.08 11.70 -16.30
N PHE A 92 -8.81 11.32 -15.04
CA PHE A 92 -8.88 9.95 -14.59
C PHE A 92 -10.28 9.34 -14.76
N HIS A 93 -11.33 9.99 -14.29
CA HIS A 93 -12.69 9.46 -14.35
C HIS A 93 -13.18 9.27 -15.80
N VAL A 94 -12.83 10.20 -16.71
CA VAL A 94 -13.16 10.08 -18.13
C VAL A 94 -12.46 8.85 -18.74
N LEU A 95 -11.15 8.73 -18.58
CA LEU A 95 -10.36 7.63 -19.15
C LEU A 95 -10.77 6.27 -18.57
N LYS A 96 -10.97 6.20 -17.25
CA LYS A 96 -11.41 4.99 -16.55
C LYS A 96 -12.82 4.57 -17.00
N SER A 97 -13.75 5.51 -17.13
CA SER A 97 -15.12 5.22 -17.57
C SER A 97 -15.16 4.68 -18.99
N GLU A 98 -14.35 5.27 -19.88
CA GLU A 98 -14.22 4.81 -21.26
C GLU A 98 -13.56 3.43 -21.34
N ALA A 99 -12.49 3.20 -20.57
CA ALA A 99 -11.84 1.89 -20.45
C ALA A 99 -12.85 0.82 -20.01
N ALA A 100 -13.59 1.07 -18.93
CA ALA A 100 -14.58 0.15 -18.39
C ALA A 100 -15.74 -0.09 -19.38
N ARG A 101 -16.19 0.95 -20.10
CA ARG A 101 -17.22 0.83 -21.13
C ARG A 101 -16.76 -0.08 -22.26
N ARG A 102 -15.57 0.15 -22.83
CA ARG A 102 -15.02 -0.67 -23.92
C ARG A 102 -14.74 -2.10 -23.47
N ALA A 103 -14.21 -2.28 -22.26
CA ALA A 103 -13.99 -3.58 -21.65
C ALA A 103 -15.27 -4.43 -21.59
N ARG A 104 -16.40 -3.82 -21.20
CA ARG A 104 -17.72 -4.49 -21.17
C ARG A 104 -18.24 -4.83 -22.57
N VAL A 105 -18.10 -3.91 -23.53
CA VAL A 105 -18.54 -4.15 -24.93
C VAL A 105 -17.77 -5.30 -25.56
N LEU A 106 -16.46 -5.35 -25.34
CA LEU A 106 -15.57 -6.37 -25.87
C LEU A 106 -15.53 -7.66 -25.04
N ARG A 107 -16.20 -7.68 -23.88
CA ARG A 107 -16.22 -8.78 -22.91
C ARG A 107 -14.83 -9.31 -22.58
N VAL A 108 -13.94 -8.40 -22.22
CA VAL A 108 -12.55 -8.74 -21.85
C VAL A 108 -12.47 -9.67 -20.65
N ASP A 109 -13.53 -9.78 -19.85
CA ASP A 109 -13.68 -10.71 -18.73
C ASP A 109 -13.88 -12.17 -19.14
N VAL A 110 -14.24 -12.45 -20.40
CA VAL A 110 -14.61 -13.79 -20.86
C VAL A 110 -13.50 -14.48 -21.64
N GLU A 111 -12.86 -13.78 -22.58
CA GLU A 111 -11.88 -14.41 -23.48
C GLU A 111 -10.44 -14.29 -22.91
N PRO A 112 -9.74 -15.42 -22.65
CA PRO A 112 -8.40 -15.38 -22.08
C PRO A 112 -7.35 -14.95 -23.11
N SER A 113 -6.72 -13.81 -22.88
CA SER A 113 -5.53 -13.33 -23.58
C SER A 113 -4.68 -12.51 -22.61
N PHE A 114 -3.39 -12.31 -22.92
CA PHE A 114 -2.54 -11.44 -22.08
C PHE A 114 -3.08 -10.00 -21.99
N ALA A 115 -3.62 -9.47 -23.11
CA ALA A 115 -4.19 -8.13 -23.14
C ALA A 115 -5.45 -8.04 -22.27
N ASN A 116 -6.33 -9.04 -22.32
CA ASN A 116 -7.54 -9.09 -21.51
C ASN A 116 -7.22 -9.30 -20.03
N ALA A 117 -6.26 -10.18 -19.71
CA ALA A 117 -5.77 -10.37 -18.34
C ALA A 117 -5.19 -9.07 -17.76
N ALA A 118 -4.31 -8.40 -18.52
CA ALA A 118 -3.73 -7.12 -18.13
C ALA A 118 -4.79 -6.02 -17.96
N SER A 119 -5.78 -5.97 -18.85
CA SER A 119 -6.91 -5.03 -18.77
C SER A 119 -7.74 -5.26 -17.52
N CYS A 120 -8.12 -6.51 -17.23
CA CYS A 120 -8.86 -6.84 -16.00
C CYS A 120 -8.05 -6.48 -14.74
N TRP A 121 -6.76 -6.79 -14.72
CA TRP A 121 -5.89 -6.45 -13.60
C TRP A 121 -5.77 -4.93 -13.36
N LEU A 122 -5.60 -4.13 -14.42
CA LEU A 122 -5.57 -2.67 -14.28
C LEU A 122 -6.94 -2.09 -13.91
N LEU A 123 -8.03 -2.57 -14.51
CA LEU A 123 -9.38 -2.09 -14.16
C LEU A 123 -9.71 -2.34 -12.68
N ASP A 124 -9.34 -3.50 -12.16
CA ASP A 124 -9.48 -3.80 -10.73
C ASP A 124 -8.71 -2.79 -9.86
N TYR A 125 -7.48 -2.44 -10.25
CA TYR A 125 -6.72 -1.41 -9.55
C TYR A 125 -7.39 -0.03 -9.60
N LEU A 126 -7.83 0.40 -10.79
CA LEU A 126 -8.46 1.71 -10.99
C LEU A 126 -9.78 1.82 -10.21
N GLU A 127 -10.54 0.72 -10.09
CA GLU A 127 -11.74 0.66 -9.24
C GLU A 127 -11.37 0.66 -7.75
N ALA A 128 -10.32 -0.07 -7.35
CA ALA A 128 -9.87 -0.12 -5.96
C ALA A 128 -9.31 1.21 -5.42
N VAL A 129 -8.87 2.10 -6.31
CA VAL A 129 -8.44 3.46 -6.01
C VAL A 129 -9.61 4.36 -5.60
N GLU A 130 -10.75 4.27 -6.28
CA GLU A 130 -11.94 5.06 -5.95
C GLU A 130 -12.69 4.46 -4.77
N ASP A 131 -12.98 3.17 -4.86
CA ASP A 131 -13.75 2.44 -3.88
C ASP A 131 -12.79 1.72 -2.94
N THR A 132 -12.47 2.38 -1.83
CA THR A 132 -11.67 1.77 -0.76
C THR A 132 -12.54 0.98 0.22
N TYR A 133 -13.86 0.87 0.00
CA TYR A 133 -14.73 0.11 0.90
C TYR A 133 -14.35 -1.37 0.87
N ARG A 134 -14.26 -1.94 2.07
CA ARG A 134 -13.79 -3.31 2.32
C ARG A 134 -14.56 -4.39 1.55
N ASN A 135 -15.86 -4.20 1.31
CA ASN A 135 -16.75 -5.22 0.73
C ASN A 135 -17.22 -4.88 -0.69
N ALA A 136 -16.55 -3.95 -1.37
CA ALA A 136 -16.88 -3.61 -2.75
C ALA A 136 -16.69 -4.86 -3.64
N PRO A 137 -17.67 -5.22 -4.50
CA PRO A 137 -17.51 -6.34 -5.41
C PRO A 137 -16.39 -6.06 -6.42
N ARG A 138 -15.51 -7.04 -6.63
CA ARG A 138 -14.35 -6.90 -7.53
C ARG A 138 -14.41 -7.95 -8.65
N PRO A 139 -15.26 -7.75 -9.67
CA PRO A 139 -15.40 -8.72 -10.75
C PRO A 139 -14.14 -8.84 -11.62
N TRP A 140 -13.38 -7.75 -11.75
CA TRP A 140 -12.19 -7.72 -12.60
C TRP A 140 -11.04 -8.55 -12.05
N ILE A 141 -10.82 -8.58 -10.73
CA ILE A 141 -9.80 -9.47 -10.16
C ILE A 141 -10.16 -10.93 -10.39
N ALA A 142 -11.43 -11.32 -10.20
CA ALA A 142 -11.88 -12.69 -10.46
C ALA A 142 -11.65 -13.09 -11.92
N ALA A 143 -11.97 -12.20 -12.87
CA ALA A 143 -11.73 -12.39 -14.30
C ALA A 143 -10.22 -12.50 -14.61
N TYR A 144 -9.39 -11.62 -14.05
CA TYR A 144 -7.94 -11.69 -14.18
C TYR A 144 -7.37 -13.02 -13.68
N LEU A 145 -7.75 -13.46 -12.48
CA LEU A 145 -7.30 -14.73 -11.90
C LEU A 145 -7.76 -15.93 -12.73
N SER A 146 -8.97 -15.87 -13.31
CA SER A 146 -9.45 -16.87 -14.27
C SER A 146 -8.60 -16.90 -15.55
N HIS A 147 -8.26 -15.73 -16.10
CA HIS A 147 -7.44 -15.62 -17.30
C HIS A 147 -6.04 -16.17 -17.09
N ILE A 148 -5.34 -15.81 -16.01
CA ILE A 148 -3.98 -16.33 -15.76
C ILE A 148 -3.98 -17.85 -15.57
N ARG A 149 -5.00 -18.40 -14.90
CA ARG A 149 -5.18 -19.87 -14.79
C ARG A 149 -5.32 -20.49 -16.16
N ARG A 150 -6.12 -19.88 -17.06
CA ARG A 150 -6.36 -20.41 -18.40
C ARG A 150 -5.16 -20.25 -19.33
N LEU A 151 -4.51 -19.08 -19.32
CA LEU A 151 -3.29 -18.79 -20.09
C LEU A 151 -2.16 -19.74 -19.73
N ARG A 152 -2.09 -20.17 -18.47
CA ARG A 152 -1.11 -21.16 -18.01
C ARG A 152 -1.27 -22.52 -18.69
N TRP A 153 -2.48 -22.92 -19.04
CA TRP A 153 -2.74 -24.18 -19.76
C TRP A 153 -2.43 -24.09 -21.25
N THR A 154 -2.54 -22.89 -21.84
CA THR A 154 -2.30 -22.67 -23.28
C THR A 154 -0.85 -22.26 -23.59
N HIS A 155 -0.14 -21.69 -22.61
CA HIS A 155 1.27 -21.31 -22.71
C HIS A 155 2.10 -22.04 -21.63
N PRO A 156 3.00 -22.97 -22.00
CA PRO A 156 3.90 -23.61 -21.05
C PRO A 156 4.78 -22.58 -20.31
N LEU A 157 5.12 -22.84 -19.04
CA LEU A 157 5.99 -21.94 -18.25
C LEU A 157 7.40 -21.75 -18.82
N ASP A 158 7.83 -22.58 -19.76
CA ASP A 158 9.12 -22.43 -20.44
C ASP A 158 9.07 -21.47 -21.63
N SER A 159 7.88 -20.93 -21.96
CA SER A 159 7.77 -19.91 -23.00
C SER A 159 8.37 -18.58 -22.55
N ALA A 160 8.85 -17.78 -23.51
CA ALA A 160 9.45 -16.46 -23.25
C ALA A 160 8.53 -15.55 -22.42
N SER A 161 7.21 -15.68 -22.57
CA SER A 161 6.16 -14.95 -21.85
C SER A 161 6.09 -15.24 -20.34
N TRP A 162 6.66 -16.36 -19.87
CA TRP A 162 6.69 -16.77 -18.45
C TRP A 162 8.10 -16.85 -17.86
N SER A 163 9.11 -16.37 -18.60
CA SER A 163 10.54 -16.66 -18.34
C SER A 163 11.09 -16.09 -17.04
N ASP A 164 10.48 -15.05 -16.46
CA ASP A 164 10.93 -14.46 -15.20
C ASP A 164 10.05 -14.89 -14.01
N ASN A 165 10.42 -16.03 -13.41
CA ASN A 165 9.72 -16.58 -12.24
C ASN A 165 9.76 -15.62 -11.04
N THR A 166 10.81 -14.79 -10.91
CA THR A 166 10.91 -13.86 -9.79
C THR A 166 9.85 -12.77 -9.95
N ILE A 167 9.76 -12.16 -11.14
CA ILE A 167 8.76 -11.13 -11.41
C ILE A 167 7.33 -11.68 -11.23
N TRP A 168 7.05 -12.89 -11.72
CA TRP A 168 5.76 -13.54 -11.48
C TRP A 168 5.48 -13.75 -9.99
N THR A 169 6.47 -14.21 -9.21
CA THR A 169 6.28 -14.41 -7.76
C THR A 169 5.98 -13.10 -7.04
N PHE A 170 6.67 -12.00 -7.39
CA PHE A 170 6.41 -10.69 -6.80
C PHE A 170 5.02 -10.15 -7.15
N ASN A 171 4.61 -10.23 -8.42
CA ASN A 171 3.32 -9.71 -8.86
C ASN A 171 2.17 -10.54 -8.28
N LEU A 172 2.23 -11.87 -8.38
CA LEU A 172 1.22 -12.74 -7.77
C LEU A 172 1.22 -12.63 -6.24
N GLY A 173 2.39 -12.43 -5.62
CA GLY A 173 2.50 -12.10 -4.20
C GLY A 173 1.73 -10.84 -3.84
N THR A 174 1.94 -9.76 -4.60
CA THR A 174 1.24 -8.49 -4.42
C THR A 174 -0.26 -8.65 -4.58
N ASP A 175 -0.70 -9.30 -5.66
CA ASP A 175 -2.12 -9.56 -5.94
C ASP A 175 -2.74 -10.38 -4.80
N ASN A 176 -2.10 -11.47 -4.37
CA ASN A 176 -2.66 -12.34 -3.35
C ASN A 176 -2.77 -11.65 -1.98
N LEU A 177 -1.74 -10.90 -1.58
CA LEU A 177 -1.72 -10.14 -0.33
C LEU A 177 -2.79 -9.04 -0.32
N ALA A 178 -2.95 -8.31 -1.43
CA ALA A 178 -3.92 -7.24 -1.56
C ALA A 178 -5.39 -7.74 -1.50
N ASN A 179 -5.61 -9.00 -1.85
CA ASN A 179 -6.94 -9.59 -1.98
C ASN A 179 -7.29 -10.58 -0.86
N LEU A 180 -6.47 -10.66 0.20
CA LEU A 180 -6.72 -11.58 1.32
C LEU A 180 -8.10 -11.34 1.95
N GLY A 181 -9.00 -12.30 1.73
CA GLY A 181 -10.39 -12.24 2.20
C GLY A 181 -11.42 -12.01 1.09
N ASP A 182 -10.97 -11.76 -0.14
CA ASP A 182 -11.77 -11.68 -1.37
C ASP A 182 -11.39 -12.84 -2.31
N ASP A 183 -11.15 -12.58 -3.60
CA ASP A 183 -10.67 -13.57 -4.56
C ASP A 183 -9.14 -13.65 -4.58
N CYS A 184 -8.60 -14.81 -4.19
CA CYS A 184 -7.17 -15.09 -4.16
C CYS A 184 -6.82 -16.34 -4.99
N LEU A 185 -5.52 -16.50 -5.22
CA LEU A 185 -4.93 -17.74 -5.72
C LEU A 185 -4.85 -18.78 -4.60
N SER A 186 -5.22 -20.00 -4.97
CA SER A 186 -5.05 -21.22 -4.16
C SER A 186 -3.58 -21.67 -4.16
N ASN A 187 -3.16 -22.50 -3.21
CA ASN A 187 -1.84 -23.13 -3.22
C ASN A 187 -1.63 -23.95 -4.49
N ARG A 188 -2.71 -24.59 -4.97
CA ARG A 188 -2.70 -25.31 -6.25
C ARG A 188 -2.43 -24.36 -7.42
N ASP A 189 -3.07 -23.19 -7.45
CA ASP A 189 -2.82 -22.21 -8.50
C ASP A 189 -1.38 -21.70 -8.45
N ILE A 190 -0.85 -21.39 -7.26
CA ILE A 190 0.54 -20.93 -7.10
C ILE A 190 1.51 -22.00 -7.60
N ALA A 191 1.30 -23.27 -7.25
CA ALA A 191 2.14 -24.37 -7.73
C ALA A 191 2.09 -24.54 -9.27
N LEU A 192 0.98 -24.14 -9.89
CA LEU A 192 0.84 -24.13 -11.35
C LEU A 192 1.49 -22.90 -12.00
N LEU A 193 1.44 -21.73 -11.34
CA LEU A 193 1.83 -20.44 -11.92
C LEU A 193 3.28 -20.04 -11.62
N VAL A 194 3.88 -20.58 -10.55
CA VAL A 194 5.21 -20.19 -10.08
C VAL A 194 6.13 -21.41 -10.01
N LYS A 195 7.24 -21.40 -10.77
CA LYS A 195 8.26 -22.48 -10.69
C LYS A 195 9.11 -22.41 -9.43
N LEU A 196 9.24 -21.22 -8.83
CA LEU A 196 10.10 -21.02 -7.68
C LEU A 196 9.59 -21.88 -6.52
N VAL A 197 10.42 -22.80 -6.04
CA VAL A 197 10.10 -23.60 -4.87
C VAL A 197 10.57 -22.83 -3.64
N ALA A 198 9.68 -22.61 -2.67
CA ALA A 198 10.06 -22.02 -1.40
C ALA A 198 11.13 -22.91 -0.75
N LYS A 199 12.23 -22.30 -0.28
CA LYS A 199 13.15 -23.00 0.62
C LYS A 199 12.41 -23.28 1.92
N ASP A 200 12.89 -24.30 2.64
CA ASP A 200 12.48 -24.54 4.01
C ASP A 200 12.64 -23.24 4.85
N PRO A 201 11.57 -22.76 5.52
CA PRO A 201 11.62 -21.51 6.26
C PRO A 201 12.71 -21.47 7.34
N VAL A 202 12.96 -22.60 8.00
CA VAL A 202 14.01 -22.71 9.04
C VAL A 202 15.40 -22.56 8.43
N ALA A 203 15.63 -23.20 7.28
CA ALA A 203 16.87 -23.04 6.52
C ALA A 203 17.07 -21.60 6.02
N LEU A 204 16.01 -20.92 5.58
CA LEU A 204 16.07 -19.52 5.15
C LEU A 204 16.43 -18.60 6.33
N GLU A 205 15.77 -18.78 7.47
CA GLU A 205 16.04 -18.04 8.70
C GLU A 205 17.50 -18.20 9.14
N ALA A 206 18.02 -19.43 9.14
CA ALA A 206 19.42 -19.71 9.45
C ALA A 206 20.38 -19.04 8.45
N SER A 207 20.04 -19.05 7.15
CA SER A 207 20.82 -18.39 6.11
C SER A 207 20.86 -16.87 6.28
N LEU A 208 19.75 -16.25 6.67
CA LEU A 208 19.68 -14.80 6.90
C LEU A 208 20.49 -14.41 8.13
N ARG A 209 20.41 -15.18 9.23
CA ARG A 209 21.26 -14.98 10.41
C ARG A 209 22.74 -15.08 10.08
N ALA A 210 23.15 -16.14 9.37
CA ALA A 210 24.53 -16.30 8.95
C ALA A 210 25.01 -15.14 8.05
N GLY A 211 24.12 -14.59 7.20
CA GLY A 211 24.41 -13.41 6.39
C GLY A 211 24.65 -12.14 7.22
N LEU A 212 24.01 -12.00 8.38
CA LEU A 212 24.25 -10.89 9.31
C LEU A 212 25.64 -10.96 9.96
N ASP A 213 26.15 -12.16 10.20
CA ASP A 213 27.48 -12.37 10.82
C ASP A 213 28.64 -12.23 9.82
N GLN A 214 28.37 -12.35 8.52
CA GLN A 214 29.38 -12.24 7.47
C GLN A 214 29.78 -10.78 7.18
N PRO A 215 31.03 -10.51 6.74
CA PRO A 215 31.45 -9.18 6.32
C PRO A 215 30.58 -8.68 5.15
N LEU A 216 30.30 -7.38 5.15
CA LEU A 216 29.40 -6.77 4.17
C LEU A 216 29.99 -6.91 2.76
N ASN A 217 29.31 -7.66 1.90
CA ASN A 217 29.63 -7.72 0.48
C ASN A 217 28.61 -6.89 -0.30
N THR A 218 28.95 -5.61 -0.52
CA THR A 218 28.12 -4.71 -1.31
C THR A 218 27.99 -5.14 -2.76
N GLY A 219 28.71 -6.14 -3.27
CA GLY A 219 28.56 -6.67 -4.63
C GLY A 219 27.44 -7.70 -4.79
N LEU A 220 26.99 -8.34 -3.70
CA LEU A 220 26.00 -9.43 -3.75
C LEU A 220 24.60 -8.93 -3.43
N TRP A 221 23.60 -9.36 -4.21
CA TRP A 221 22.19 -9.12 -3.90
C TRP A 221 21.67 -10.16 -2.89
N PRO A 222 20.88 -9.75 -1.89
CA PRO A 222 20.21 -10.71 -1.01
C PRO A 222 19.22 -11.56 -1.83
N ASP A 223 18.97 -12.79 -1.39
CA ASP A 223 17.94 -13.65 -1.96
C ASP A 223 16.56 -13.08 -1.62
N VAL A 224 15.97 -12.35 -2.57
CA VAL A 224 14.69 -11.67 -2.40
C VAL A 224 13.50 -12.52 -2.83
N ALA A 225 13.72 -13.51 -3.69
CA ALA A 225 12.65 -14.30 -4.27
C ALA A 225 12.10 -15.32 -3.27
N THR A 226 12.97 -15.90 -2.44
CA THR A 226 12.56 -16.92 -1.46
C THR A 226 11.61 -16.39 -0.38
N PRO A 227 11.90 -15.26 0.32
CA PRO A 227 10.96 -14.70 1.28
C PRO A 227 9.59 -14.39 0.65
N VAL A 228 9.61 -13.84 -0.57
CA VAL A 228 8.41 -13.49 -1.34
C VAL A 228 7.55 -14.70 -1.68
N LYS A 229 8.18 -15.80 -2.11
CA LYS A 229 7.46 -17.04 -2.35
C LYS A 229 6.84 -17.60 -1.06
N LEU A 230 7.56 -17.53 0.05
CA LEU A 230 7.05 -17.99 1.35
C LEU A 230 5.82 -17.18 1.79
N GLY A 231 5.88 -15.85 1.66
CA GLY A 231 4.74 -14.98 1.95
C GLY A 231 3.51 -15.28 1.10
N LEU A 232 3.72 -15.53 -0.21
CA LEU A 232 2.66 -15.94 -1.13
C LEU A 232 2.02 -17.28 -0.72
N ASP A 233 2.83 -18.27 -0.35
CA ASP A 233 2.34 -19.59 0.08
C ASP A 233 1.56 -19.55 1.39
N VAL A 234 2.04 -18.77 2.37
CA VAL A 234 1.32 -18.55 3.64
C VAL A 234 -0.01 -17.86 3.36
N SER A 235 -0.01 -16.82 2.55
CA SER A 235 -1.21 -16.06 2.20
C SER A 235 -2.27 -16.96 1.55
N ALA A 236 -1.88 -17.81 0.60
CA ALA A 236 -2.81 -18.75 -0.01
C ALA A 236 -3.34 -19.81 0.96
N ARG A 237 -2.51 -20.34 1.87
CA ARG A 237 -2.99 -21.25 2.92
C ARG A 237 -4.02 -20.57 3.84
N VAL A 238 -3.69 -19.38 4.34
CA VAL A 238 -4.60 -18.60 5.20
C VAL A 238 -5.91 -18.31 4.47
N HIS A 239 -5.84 -17.96 3.18
CA HIS A 239 -7.02 -17.77 2.37
C HIS A 239 -7.86 -19.03 2.22
N GLU A 240 -7.29 -20.14 1.76
CA GLU A 240 -8.03 -21.39 1.54
C GLU A 240 -8.68 -21.94 2.81
N GLN A 241 -8.00 -21.81 3.95
CA GLN A 241 -8.38 -22.50 5.19
C GLN A 241 -9.18 -21.63 6.16
N ILE A 242 -9.06 -20.31 6.08
CA ILE A 242 -9.60 -19.41 7.11
C ILE A 242 -10.43 -18.27 6.51
N THR A 243 -9.82 -17.45 5.64
CA THR A 243 -10.41 -16.16 5.25
C THR A 243 -11.19 -16.21 3.93
N GLY A 244 -11.06 -17.26 3.13
CA GLY A 244 -11.74 -17.42 1.86
C GLY A 244 -13.22 -17.79 2.02
N LEU A 245 -14.02 -17.53 0.98
CA LEU A 245 -15.48 -17.67 1.03
C LEU A 245 -15.93 -19.04 1.56
N HIS A 246 -15.33 -20.13 1.05
CA HIS A 246 -15.69 -21.48 1.49
C HIS A 246 -15.36 -21.71 2.98
N ALA A 247 -14.15 -21.34 3.41
CA ALA A 247 -13.72 -21.46 4.80
C ALA A 247 -14.57 -20.63 5.77
N ARG A 248 -15.01 -19.44 5.35
CA ARG A 248 -15.88 -18.54 6.14
C ARG A 248 -17.23 -19.14 6.49
N HIS A 249 -17.76 -20.03 5.64
CA HIS A 249 -19.02 -20.74 5.84
C HIS A 249 -18.85 -22.07 6.58
N ALA A 250 -17.62 -22.58 6.69
CA ALA A 250 -17.31 -23.77 7.47
C ALA A 250 -17.04 -23.43 8.96
N SER A 251 -17.11 -24.46 9.82
CA SER A 251 -16.61 -24.37 11.19
C SER A 251 -15.13 -24.01 11.19
N LEU A 252 -14.69 -23.23 12.18
CA LEU A 252 -13.30 -22.84 12.28
C LEU A 252 -12.42 -24.08 12.53
N ASP A 253 -11.45 -24.30 11.63
CA ASP A 253 -10.40 -25.30 11.84
C ASP A 253 -9.30 -24.69 12.72
N GLU A 254 -9.27 -25.11 13.98
CA GLU A 254 -8.31 -24.62 14.97
C GLU A 254 -6.88 -25.07 14.67
N ALA A 255 -6.68 -26.23 14.04
CA ALA A 255 -5.35 -26.66 13.65
C ALA A 255 -4.80 -25.78 12.53
N ALA A 256 -5.65 -25.44 11.56
CA ALA A 256 -5.30 -24.47 10.51
C ALA A 256 -5.02 -23.09 11.09
N LEU A 257 -5.82 -22.63 12.08
CA LEU A 257 -5.61 -21.35 12.75
C LEU A 257 -4.29 -21.29 13.52
N LEU A 258 -3.99 -22.30 14.33
CA LEU A 258 -2.73 -22.37 15.08
C LEU A 258 -1.52 -22.40 14.14
N ARG A 259 -1.63 -23.14 13.04
CA ARG A 259 -0.62 -23.14 11.98
C ARG A 259 -0.46 -21.76 11.34
N ALA A 260 -1.55 -21.05 11.08
CA ALA A 260 -1.48 -19.70 10.54
C ALA A 260 -0.75 -18.74 11.48
N PHE A 261 -0.96 -18.83 12.80
CA PHE A 261 -0.18 -18.05 13.77
C PHE A 261 1.32 -18.37 13.72
N THR A 262 1.68 -19.66 13.68
CA THR A 262 3.08 -20.08 13.54
C THR A 262 3.71 -19.59 12.25
N ASP A 263 3.00 -19.72 11.12
CA ASP A 263 3.46 -19.26 9.81
C ASP A 263 3.67 -17.73 9.79
N ILE A 264 2.76 -16.94 10.40
CA ILE A 264 2.86 -15.48 10.52
C ILE A 264 4.06 -15.06 11.39
N GLU A 265 4.26 -15.73 12.52
CA GLU A 265 5.38 -15.46 13.43
C GLU A 265 6.73 -15.74 12.76
N GLN A 266 6.80 -16.87 12.02
CA GLN A 266 8.00 -17.21 11.25
C GLN A 266 8.27 -16.20 10.14
N LEU A 267 7.23 -15.77 9.40
CA LEU A 267 7.36 -14.70 8.41
C LEU A 267 7.81 -13.38 9.02
N SER A 268 7.29 -13.00 10.18
CA SER A 268 7.69 -11.78 10.91
C SER A 268 9.17 -11.83 11.29
N THR A 269 9.65 -12.99 11.75
CA THR A 269 11.08 -13.22 12.05
C THR A 269 11.95 -13.11 10.80
N ILE A 270 11.56 -13.77 9.71
CA ILE A 270 12.26 -13.71 8.42
C ILE A 270 12.29 -12.28 7.88
N ALA A 271 11.17 -11.56 7.95
CA ALA A 271 11.07 -10.17 7.53
C ALA A 271 12.01 -9.28 8.34
N SER A 272 12.04 -9.44 9.67
CA SER A 272 12.94 -8.68 10.56
C SER A 272 14.42 -8.93 10.24
N LEU A 273 14.81 -10.19 10.02
CA LEU A 273 16.18 -10.55 9.63
C LEU A 273 16.55 -10.00 8.25
N PHE A 274 15.62 -10.08 7.30
CA PHE A 274 15.82 -9.55 5.95
C PHE A 274 15.96 -8.02 5.96
N LEU A 275 15.15 -7.32 6.77
CA LEU A 275 15.27 -5.88 6.98
C LEU A 275 16.63 -5.52 7.58
N ALA A 276 17.07 -6.21 8.63
CA ALA A 276 18.39 -5.99 9.22
C ALA A 276 19.54 -6.22 8.22
N LEU A 277 19.44 -7.24 7.36
CA LEU A 277 20.45 -7.53 6.35
C LEU A 277 20.50 -6.44 5.27
N THR A 278 19.32 -5.97 4.83
CA THR A 278 19.21 -4.92 3.81
C THR A 278 19.57 -3.54 4.35
N ASP A 279 19.37 -3.26 5.64
CA ASP A 279 19.85 -2.04 6.30
C ASP A 279 21.37 -1.91 6.22
N ARG A 280 22.11 -3.02 6.36
CA ARG A 280 23.58 -3.00 6.19
C ARG A 280 24.02 -2.65 4.77
N LEU A 281 23.16 -2.83 3.77
CA LEU A 281 23.46 -2.57 2.35
C LEU A 281 23.08 -1.16 1.89
N LEU A 282 22.33 -0.41 2.71
CA LEU A 282 21.89 0.95 2.41
C LEU A 282 22.76 1.92 3.21
N ASP A 283 23.70 2.62 2.55
CA ASP A 283 24.42 3.72 3.19
C ASP A 283 23.46 4.88 3.53
N ASP A 284 23.72 5.57 4.64
CA ASP A 284 22.89 6.63 5.25
C ASP A 284 22.79 7.95 4.44
N ASP A 285 23.32 7.97 3.21
CA ASP A 285 23.46 9.20 2.43
C ASP A 285 22.16 9.52 1.67
N ARG A 286 21.42 10.53 2.17
CA ARG A 286 20.09 10.99 1.71
C ARG A 286 20.14 11.81 0.41
N THR A 287 21.24 11.76 -0.35
CA THR A 287 21.46 12.67 -1.48
C THR A 287 20.60 12.30 -2.70
N SER A 288 19.68 13.20 -3.05
CA SER A 288 19.08 13.45 -4.37
C SER A 288 18.84 12.22 -5.26
N GLU A 289 17.85 11.41 -4.90
CA GLU A 289 17.35 10.36 -5.79
C GLU A 289 16.47 10.97 -6.88
N SER A 290 16.86 10.78 -8.14
CA SER A 290 16.06 11.20 -9.29
C SER A 290 14.70 10.49 -9.29
N SER A 291 13.65 11.30 -9.45
CA SER A 291 12.23 10.95 -9.48
C SER A 291 11.92 9.60 -10.16
N MET A 292 11.11 8.78 -9.49
CA MET A 292 10.52 7.53 -10.01
C MET A 292 9.66 7.69 -11.27
N MET A 293 9.43 8.92 -11.73
CA MET A 293 8.70 9.23 -12.98
C MET A 293 9.62 9.35 -14.20
N ARG A 294 10.96 9.27 -14.03
CA ARG A 294 11.87 9.29 -15.17
C ARG A 294 12.07 7.90 -15.77
N ARG A 295 12.42 7.88 -17.05
CA ARG A 295 12.93 6.72 -17.79
C ARG A 295 14.32 6.29 -17.30
N VAL A 296 14.44 5.96 -16.02
CA VAL A 296 15.70 5.50 -15.41
C VAL A 296 15.41 4.23 -14.65
N PRO A 297 16.18 3.14 -14.87
CA PRO A 297 16.07 1.93 -14.07
C PRO A 297 16.14 2.26 -12.58
N PHE A 298 15.36 1.54 -11.76
CA PHE A 298 15.46 1.66 -10.32
C PHE A 298 16.92 1.59 -9.89
N SER A 299 17.37 2.58 -9.13
CA SER A 299 18.67 2.46 -8.49
C SER A 299 18.64 1.23 -7.57
N ARG A 300 19.79 0.59 -7.36
CA ARG A 300 19.87 -0.55 -6.44
C ARG A 300 19.30 -0.22 -5.06
N ARG A 301 19.48 1.01 -4.58
CA ARG A 301 18.95 1.49 -3.29
C ARG A 301 17.42 1.56 -3.31
N GLN A 302 16.83 2.10 -4.37
CA GLN A 302 15.37 2.19 -4.52
C GLN A 302 14.73 0.80 -4.62
N ALA A 303 15.33 -0.11 -5.39
CA ALA A 303 14.87 -1.49 -5.48
C ALA A 303 14.95 -2.22 -4.13
N LEU A 304 16.03 -2.02 -3.35
CA LEU A 304 16.13 -2.56 -1.99
C LEU A 304 15.05 -1.97 -1.07
N ARG A 305 14.83 -0.65 -1.08
CA ARG A 305 13.74 0.00 -0.31
C ARG A 305 12.36 -0.56 -0.66
N HIS A 306 12.08 -0.74 -1.94
CA HIS A 306 10.83 -1.34 -2.40
C HIS A 306 10.63 -2.77 -1.87
N ILE A 307 11.68 -3.60 -1.98
CA ILE A 307 11.62 -4.99 -1.53
C ILE A 307 11.45 -5.06 -0.01
N ARG A 308 12.09 -4.17 0.75
CA ARG A 308 11.90 -4.07 2.21
C ARG A 308 10.45 -3.81 2.57
N PHE A 309 9.83 -2.82 1.92
CA PHE A 309 8.41 -2.53 2.13
C PHE A 309 7.55 -3.75 1.78
N PHE A 310 7.80 -4.39 0.64
CA PHE A 310 7.06 -5.57 0.21
C PHE A 310 7.20 -6.75 1.20
N VAL A 311 8.39 -7.01 1.72
CA VAL A 311 8.64 -8.05 2.73
C VAL A 311 7.93 -7.75 4.05
N ALA A 312 7.82 -6.47 4.44
CA ALA A 312 6.99 -6.09 5.59
C ALA A 312 5.51 -6.43 5.33
N VAL A 313 4.98 -6.05 4.17
CA VAL A 313 3.57 -6.29 3.79
C VAL A 313 3.20 -7.78 3.78
N GLN A 314 4.14 -8.68 3.46
CA GLN A 314 3.89 -10.12 3.36
C GLN A 314 3.33 -10.78 4.62
N TRP A 315 3.79 -10.36 5.79
CA TRP A 315 3.38 -10.98 7.06
C TRP A 315 2.28 -10.16 7.75
N THR A 316 2.28 -8.86 7.54
CA THR A 316 1.30 -7.95 8.15
C THR A 316 -0.09 -8.13 7.51
N SER A 317 -0.15 -8.39 6.21
CA SER A 317 -1.43 -8.60 5.49
C SER A 317 -2.21 -9.82 5.99
N PRO A 318 -1.62 -11.04 6.09
CA PRO A 318 -2.31 -12.19 6.68
C PRO A 318 -2.65 -12.00 8.16
N ALA A 319 -1.83 -11.28 8.94
CA ALA A 319 -2.15 -10.96 10.33
C ALA A 319 -3.44 -10.13 10.45
N LEU A 320 -3.57 -9.08 9.61
CA LEU A 320 -4.78 -8.25 9.60
C LEU A 320 -6.00 -9.01 9.06
N ALA A 321 -5.83 -9.83 8.02
CA ALA A 321 -6.90 -10.64 7.45
C ALA A 321 -7.43 -11.67 8.46
N LEU A 322 -6.54 -12.31 9.21
CA LEU A 322 -6.88 -13.27 10.27
C LEU A 322 -7.68 -12.59 11.40
N TYR A 323 -7.20 -11.42 11.85
CA TYR A 323 -7.88 -10.63 12.87
C TYR A 323 -9.32 -10.31 12.46
N ARG A 324 -9.50 -9.77 11.25
CA ARG A 324 -10.82 -9.39 10.71
C ARG A 324 -11.75 -10.58 10.58
N GLU A 325 -11.25 -11.74 10.15
CA GLU A 325 -12.07 -12.95 10.05
C GLU A 325 -12.52 -13.47 11.41
N LEU A 326 -11.63 -13.48 12.40
CA LEU A 326 -11.99 -13.87 13.77
C LEU A 326 -12.97 -12.89 14.40
N GLN A 327 -12.79 -11.58 14.17
CA GLN A 327 -13.71 -10.53 14.61
C GLN A 327 -15.11 -10.74 14.00
N ARG A 328 -15.18 -11.03 12.68
CA ARG A 328 -16.43 -11.36 11.98
C ARG A 328 -17.11 -12.57 12.61
N ARG A 329 -16.36 -13.66 12.86
CA ARG A 329 -16.91 -14.87 13.49
C ARG A 329 -17.44 -14.60 14.89
N VAL A 330 -16.73 -13.81 15.71
CA VAL A 330 -17.22 -13.40 17.04
C VAL A 330 -18.52 -12.59 16.92
N GLY A 331 -18.61 -11.68 15.95
CA GLY A 331 -19.82 -10.90 15.68
C GLY A 331 -21.05 -11.79 15.41
N LEU A 332 -20.88 -12.89 14.66
CA LEU A 332 -21.98 -13.83 14.38
C LEU A 332 -22.53 -14.53 15.64
N PHE A 333 -21.76 -14.66 16.71
CA PHE A 333 -22.25 -15.26 17.97
C PHE A 333 -23.11 -14.30 18.80
N VAL A 334 -22.94 -12.99 18.63
CA VAL A 334 -23.70 -11.96 19.37
C VAL A 334 -25.16 -11.93 18.91
N ASP A 335 -25.42 -12.23 17.63
CA ASP A 335 -26.75 -12.13 17.03
C ASP A 335 -27.68 -13.33 17.30
N LEU A 336 -27.19 -14.40 17.95
CA LEU A 336 -27.93 -15.67 18.06
C LEU A 336 -28.99 -15.72 19.18
N GLY A 337 -29.14 -14.67 20.01
CA GLY A 337 -30.35 -14.35 20.82
C GLY A 337 -30.98 -15.41 21.73
N GLY A 338 -30.46 -16.63 21.80
CA GLY A 338 -31.04 -17.79 22.49
C GLY A 338 -30.19 -18.31 23.64
N ALA A 339 -30.75 -19.21 24.44
CA ALA A 339 -30.03 -19.87 25.52
C ALA A 339 -28.88 -20.71 24.96
N SER A 340 -27.65 -20.18 25.04
CA SER A 340 -26.45 -20.87 24.57
C SER A 340 -26.20 -22.15 25.37
N THR A 341 -25.95 -23.24 24.65
CA THR A 341 -25.51 -24.51 25.25
C THR A 341 -24.11 -24.36 25.86
N THR A 342 -23.75 -25.24 26.78
CA THR A 342 -22.41 -25.27 27.37
C THR A 342 -21.30 -25.38 26.30
N SER A 343 -21.50 -26.19 25.25
CA SER A 343 -20.55 -26.31 24.13
C SER A 343 -20.35 -24.99 23.40
N GLN A 344 -21.46 -24.31 23.08
CA GLN A 344 -21.41 -23.00 22.39
C GLN A 344 -20.69 -21.94 23.24
N ARG A 345 -20.86 -21.95 24.57
CA ARG A 345 -20.12 -21.04 25.46
C ARG A 345 -18.62 -21.33 25.46
N PHE A 346 -18.22 -22.60 25.47
CA PHE A 346 -16.81 -22.97 25.38
C PHE A 346 -16.21 -22.58 24.02
N GLU A 347 -16.92 -22.85 22.91
CA GLU A 347 -16.51 -22.43 21.57
C GLU A 347 -16.37 -20.90 21.48
N GLN A 348 -17.32 -20.15 22.03
CA GLN A 348 -17.26 -18.70 22.09
C GLN A 348 -16.04 -18.20 22.89
N GLN A 349 -15.78 -18.77 24.08
CA GLN A 349 -14.61 -18.41 24.89
C GLN A 349 -13.29 -18.69 24.15
N ARG A 350 -13.18 -19.83 23.47
CA ARG A 350 -12.00 -20.19 22.67
C ARG A 350 -11.81 -19.24 21.50
N LEU A 351 -12.89 -18.90 20.80
CA LEU A 351 -12.85 -17.94 19.71
C LEU A 351 -12.42 -16.54 20.20
N HIS A 352 -12.89 -16.09 21.37
CA HIS A 352 -12.42 -14.84 21.97
C HIS A 352 -10.94 -14.87 22.34
N LEU A 353 -10.42 -16.00 22.84
CA LEU A 353 -8.99 -16.16 23.10
C LEU A 353 -8.18 -16.01 21.80
N HIS A 354 -8.59 -16.71 20.74
CA HIS A 354 -7.95 -16.60 19.44
C HIS A 354 -8.03 -15.19 18.85
N LEU A 355 -9.17 -14.50 19.01
CA LEU A 355 -9.31 -13.10 18.60
C LEU A 355 -8.34 -12.20 19.38
N SER A 356 -8.19 -12.39 20.69
CA SER A 356 -7.23 -11.61 21.48
C SER A 356 -5.79 -11.81 21.00
N GLN A 357 -5.40 -13.07 20.75
CA GLN A 357 -4.08 -13.39 20.23
C GLN A 357 -3.86 -12.78 18.83
N SER A 358 -4.84 -12.90 17.93
CA SER A 358 -4.75 -12.32 16.60
C SER A 358 -4.68 -10.79 16.62
N ARG A 359 -5.33 -10.16 17.60
CA ARG A 359 -5.27 -8.71 17.81
C ARG A 359 -3.88 -8.26 18.24
N GLU A 360 -3.20 -9.02 19.11
CA GLU A 360 -1.81 -8.74 19.48
C GLU A 360 -0.87 -8.80 18.26
N TYR A 361 -1.03 -9.82 17.41
CA TYR A 361 -0.31 -9.88 16.13
C TYR A 361 -0.66 -8.70 15.20
N ALA A 362 -1.92 -8.27 15.15
CA ALA A 362 -2.32 -7.12 14.35
C ALA A 362 -1.67 -5.81 14.82
N PHE A 363 -1.55 -5.57 16.14
CA PHE A 363 -0.83 -4.41 16.67
C PHE A 363 0.68 -4.49 16.39
N SER A 364 1.30 -5.67 16.52
CA SER A 364 2.69 -5.87 16.13
C SER A 364 2.93 -5.63 14.63
N ALA A 365 1.98 -6.07 13.80
CA ALA A 365 1.98 -5.84 12.36
C ALA A 365 1.81 -4.36 12.00
N LEU A 366 0.96 -3.63 12.72
CA LEU A 366 0.80 -2.19 12.59
C LEU A 366 2.14 -1.47 12.83
N ASP A 367 2.86 -1.82 13.89
CA ASP A 367 4.19 -1.25 14.18
C ASP A 367 5.18 -1.46 13.03
N SER A 368 5.13 -2.62 12.39
CA SER A 368 5.99 -2.93 11.24
C SER A 368 5.59 -2.18 9.97
N ILE A 369 4.29 -1.93 9.76
CA ILE A 369 3.81 -1.08 8.66
C ILE A 369 4.22 0.36 8.87
N LEU A 370 4.04 0.92 10.07
CA LEU A 370 4.48 2.29 10.38
C LEU A 370 5.99 2.44 10.16
N ALA A 371 6.76 1.45 10.61
CA ALA A 371 8.20 1.46 10.44
C ALA A 371 8.63 1.19 8.97
N ALA A 372 7.77 0.60 8.14
CA ALA A 372 8.00 0.46 6.70
C ALA A 372 7.69 1.77 5.96
N LEU A 373 6.60 2.46 6.34
CA LEU A 373 6.22 3.78 5.79
C LEU A 373 7.31 4.81 6.06
N ASP A 374 7.82 4.89 7.29
CA ASP A 374 8.90 5.81 7.67
C ASP A 374 10.17 5.60 6.85
N ARG A 375 10.54 4.34 6.62
CA ARG A 375 11.76 3.96 5.88
C ARG A 375 11.63 4.06 4.36
N THR A 376 10.43 4.23 3.83
CA THR A 376 10.17 4.34 2.39
C THR A 376 9.27 5.53 2.07
N PRO A 377 9.73 6.78 2.28
CA PRO A 377 8.87 7.96 2.27
C PRO A 377 8.41 8.42 0.86
N HIS A 378 8.43 7.55 -0.15
CA HIS A 378 8.04 7.91 -1.52
C HIS A 378 6.63 7.44 -1.85
N ILE A 379 5.80 8.38 -2.30
CA ILE A 379 4.36 8.20 -2.55
C ILE A 379 4.09 7.04 -3.51
N THR A 380 4.91 6.94 -4.54
CA THR A 380 4.85 5.89 -5.55
C THR A 380 4.98 4.49 -4.94
N PHE A 381 5.81 4.27 -3.91
CA PHE A 381 5.90 2.94 -3.30
C PHE A 381 4.60 2.54 -2.58
N TRP A 382 3.90 3.50 -1.98
CA TRP A 382 2.69 3.24 -1.21
C TRP A 382 1.48 2.99 -2.10
N THR A 383 1.34 3.76 -3.18
CA THR A 383 0.16 3.69 -4.06
C THR A 383 0.24 2.59 -5.10
N HIS A 384 1.45 2.16 -5.48
CA HIS A 384 1.63 1.14 -6.51
C HIS A 384 1.48 -0.30 -6.00
N LEU A 385 1.83 -0.61 -4.75
CA LEU A 385 1.75 -2.00 -4.28
C LEU A 385 0.33 -2.40 -3.93
N GLN A 386 -0.35 -1.63 -3.08
CA GLN A 386 -1.72 -1.92 -2.68
C GLN A 386 -2.45 -0.61 -2.34
N PRO A 387 -3.38 -0.15 -3.18
CA PRO A 387 -4.00 1.16 -3.03
C PRO A 387 -4.79 1.30 -1.73
N ARG A 388 -5.26 0.16 -1.16
CA ARG A 388 -6.05 0.10 0.07
C ARG A 388 -5.22 -0.16 1.34
N LEU A 389 -3.89 -0.36 1.26
CA LEU A 389 -3.11 -0.82 2.41
C LEU A 389 -3.19 0.15 3.59
N ILE A 390 -2.91 1.43 3.34
CA ILE A 390 -2.89 2.45 4.39
C ILE A 390 -4.31 2.64 4.96
N HIS A 391 -5.34 2.65 4.10
CA HIS A 391 -6.74 2.69 4.53
C HIS A 391 -7.10 1.54 5.45
N GLN A 392 -6.69 0.32 5.11
CA GLN A 392 -7.00 -0.86 5.92
C GLN A 392 -6.40 -0.79 7.33
N TRP A 393 -5.18 -0.28 7.47
CA TRP A 393 -4.54 -0.08 8.77
C TRP A 393 -5.13 1.09 9.56
N ALA A 394 -5.48 2.18 8.87
CA ALA A 394 -6.18 3.30 9.46
C ALA A 394 -7.58 2.89 9.98
N GLU A 395 -8.35 2.14 9.19
CA GLU A 395 -9.63 1.56 9.64
C GLU A 395 -9.45 0.68 10.88
N PHE A 396 -8.44 -0.19 10.88
CA PHE A 396 -8.15 -1.07 12.02
C PHE A 396 -7.90 -0.28 13.30
N VAL A 397 -7.05 0.76 13.25
CA VAL A 397 -6.77 1.60 14.43
C VAL A 397 -8.02 2.28 14.93
N VAL A 398 -8.80 2.87 14.03
CA VAL A 398 -10.03 3.58 14.41
C VAL A 398 -11.06 2.63 15.01
N GLU A 399 -11.27 1.44 14.41
CA GLU A 399 -12.17 0.41 14.93
C GLU A 399 -11.76 -0.06 16.34
N GLU A 400 -10.45 -0.20 16.61
CA GLU A 400 -9.96 -0.58 17.94
C GLU A 400 -10.08 0.54 18.97
N VAL A 401 -9.92 1.81 18.57
CA VAL A 401 -10.12 2.96 19.45
C VAL A 401 -11.58 3.12 19.82
N GLU A 402 -12.47 3.13 18.82
CA GLU A 402 -13.91 3.31 19.04
C GLU A 402 -14.53 2.20 19.88
N ALA A 403 -13.97 0.99 19.80
CA ALA A 403 -14.40 -0.11 20.63
C ALA A 403 -13.68 -0.22 21.98
N GLY A 404 -12.85 0.77 22.35
CA GLY A 404 -12.14 0.83 23.63
C GLY A 404 -11.08 -0.24 23.81
N ARG A 405 -10.56 -0.81 22.72
CA ARG A 405 -9.60 -1.93 22.70
C ARG A 405 -8.17 -1.52 22.36
N ALA A 406 -7.95 -0.27 21.98
CA ALA A 406 -6.64 0.30 21.64
C ALA A 406 -5.75 0.65 22.86
N GLY A 407 -6.15 0.29 24.08
CA GLY A 407 -5.43 0.67 25.31
C GLY A 407 -3.96 0.19 25.38
N CYS A 408 -3.59 -0.86 24.64
CA CYS A 408 -2.20 -1.32 24.56
C CYS A 408 -1.25 -0.33 23.85
N LEU A 409 -1.80 0.61 23.06
CA LEU A 409 -1.00 1.62 22.37
C LEU A 409 -0.56 2.76 23.31
N GLY A 410 -1.31 3.01 24.39
CA GLY A 410 -1.02 4.05 25.38
C GLY A 410 -0.70 5.40 24.74
N GLU A 411 0.33 6.07 25.22
CA GLU A 411 0.79 7.39 24.74
C GLU A 411 1.20 7.41 23.25
N ARG A 412 1.47 6.24 22.65
CA ARG A 412 1.85 6.15 21.23
C ARG A 412 0.65 6.37 20.30
N LEU A 413 -0.59 6.22 20.79
CA LEU A 413 -1.80 6.27 19.97
C LEU A 413 -1.89 7.57 19.16
N GLY A 414 -1.67 8.72 19.78
CA GLY A 414 -1.73 10.01 19.09
C GLY A 414 -0.73 10.11 17.94
N GLY A 415 0.52 9.68 18.15
CA GLY A 415 1.56 9.69 17.11
C GLY A 415 1.29 8.68 15.97
N ILE A 416 0.72 7.52 16.30
CA ILE A 416 0.28 6.53 15.30
C ILE A 416 -0.81 7.11 14.41
N CYS A 417 -1.84 7.72 15.01
CA CYS A 417 -2.93 8.35 14.27
C CYS A 417 -2.43 9.48 13.36
N GLN A 418 -1.50 10.31 13.84
CA GLN A 418 -0.87 11.35 13.03
C GLN A 418 -0.05 10.78 11.86
N THR A 419 0.69 9.70 12.09
CA THR A 419 1.49 9.05 11.03
C THR A 419 0.58 8.50 9.93
N LEU A 420 -0.50 7.83 10.30
CA LEU A 420 -1.48 7.28 9.34
C LEU A 420 -2.24 8.38 8.60
N ALA A 421 -2.66 9.44 9.30
CA ALA A 421 -3.30 10.60 8.67
C ALA A 421 -2.35 11.27 7.66
N GLY A 422 -1.09 11.53 8.05
CA GLY A 422 -0.07 12.07 7.17
C GLY A 422 0.23 11.17 5.96
N ALA A 423 0.22 9.85 6.14
CA ALA A 423 0.37 8.90 5.03
C ALA A 423 -0.82 8.97 4.07
N LEU A 424 -2.05 9.05 4.56
CA LEU A 424 -3.27 9.20 3.74
C LEU A 424 -3.29 10.54 2.99
N LEU A 425 -2.89 11.63 3.64
CA LEU A 425 -2.74 12.96 3.02
C LEU A 425 -1.73 12.95 1.86
N LYS A 426 -0.63 12.20 2.00
CA LYS A 426 0.36 12.00 0.94
C LYS A 426 -0.13 11.09 -0.18
N VAL A 427 -0.85 10.01 0.14
CA VAL A 427 -1.54 9.17 -0.87
C VAL A 427 -2.54 10.00 -1.67
N GLY A 428 -3.11 11.03 -1.04
CA GLY A 428 -3.91 12.09 -1.64
C GLY A 428 -3.31 12.73 -2.90
N PHE A 429 -1.99 12.65 -3.08
CA PHE A 429 -1.38 12.94 -4.38
C PHE A 429 -2.06 12.12 -5.46
N CYS A 430 -1.99 10.79 -5.41
CA CYS A 430 -2.44 9.94 -6.51
C CYS A 430 -3.96 10.01 -6.73
N PHE A 431 -4.73 10.01 -5.64
CA PHE A 431 -6.18 9.99 -5.70
C PHE A 431 -6.80 10.52 -4.41
N THR A 432 -8.00 11.06 -4.53
CA THR A 432 -8.81 11.51 -3.39
C THR A 432 -10.17 10.84 -3.44
N ASN A 433 -10.66 10.37 -2.30
CA ASN A 433 -12.03 9.89 -2.18
C ASN A 433 -12.65 10.32 -0.83
N PRO A 434 -14.00 10.42 -0.74
CA PRO A 434 -14.66 10.87 0.48
C PRO A 434 -14.41 9.98 1.70
N SER A 435 -14.19 8.68 1.50
CA SER A 435 -13.85 7.74 2.57
C SER A 435 -12.49 8.04 3.19
N SER A 436 -11.50 8.46 2.39
CA SER A 436 -10.19 8.91 2.89
C SER A 436 -10.33 10.14 3.75
N ASP A 437 -11.07 11.15 3.28
CA ASP A 437 -11.24 12.40 4.03
C ASP A 437 -11.93 12.17 5.38
N ALA A 438 -12.96 11.31 5.41
CA ALA A 438 -13.63 10.92 6.65
C ALA A 438 -12.68 10.16 7.61
N LEU A 439 -11.81 9.30 7.07
CA LEU A 439 -10.85 8.53 7.86
C LEU A 439 -9.73 9.42 8.43
N ILE A 440 -9.21 10.35 7.63
CA ILE A 440 -8.23 11.37 8.06
C ILE A 440 -8.81 12.19 9.21
N ALA A 441 -10.03 12.73 9.05
CA ALA A 441 -10.68 13.51 10.10
C ALA A 441 -10.87 12.71 11.40
N ARG A 442 -11.23 11.42 11.31
CA ARG A 442 -11.35 10.54 12.50
C ARG A 442 -10.00 10.35 13.18
N LEU A 443 -8.93 10.10 12.44
CA LEU A 443 -7.58 9.93 12.99
C LEU A 443 -7.08 11.22 13.65
N GLU A 444 -7.29 12.38 13.01
CA GLU A 444 -6.91 13.69 13.55
C GLU A 444 -7.67 14.00 14.85
N ASN A 445 -8.96 13.69 14.91
CA ASN A 445 -9.77 13.86 16.13
C ASN A 445 -9.26 12.97 17.28
N ILE A 446 -8.92 11.71 16.99
CA ILE A 446 -8.33 10.81 18.00
C ILE A 446 -6.99 11.36 18.48
N ALA A 447 -6.12 11.78 17.57
CA ALA A 447 -4.81 12.35 17.93
C ALA A 447 -4.94 13.63 18.78
N ALA A 448 -5.88 14.52 18.44
CA ALA A 448 -6.15 15.73 19.20
C ALA A 448 -6.69 15.42 20.61
N ALA A 449 -7.57 14.43 20.74
CA ALA A 449 -8.09 13.99 22.03
C ALA A 449 -6.98 13.46 22.95
N GLU A 450 -6.05 12.67 22.42
CA GLU A 450 -4.89 12.15 23.18
C GLU A 450 -3.93 13.28 23.61
N GLN A 451 -3.69 14.27 22.75
CA GLN A 451 -2.88 15.45 23.10
C GLN A 451 -3.54 16.29 24.21
N LEU A 452 -4.86 16.46 24.15
CA LEU A 452 -5.63 17.14 25.20
C LEU A 452 -5.59 16.36 26.52
N ALA A 453 -5.71 15.03 26.47
CA ALA A 453 -5.57 14.19 27.65
C ALA A 453 -4.18 14.36 28.28
N ALA A 454 -3.11 14.22 27.49
CA ALA A 454 -1.73 14.37 27.97
C ALA A 454 -1.45 15.75 28.60
N THR A 455 -1.95 16.83 28.00
CA THR A 455 -1.80 18.20 28.54
C THR A 455 -2.63 18.43 29.80
N SER A 456 -3.83 17.85 29.89
CA SER A 456 -4.69 17.94 31.08
C SER A 456 -4.09 17.23 32.30
N PHE A 457 -3.44 16.08 32.10
CA PHE A 457 -2.76 15.34 33.17
C PHE A 457 -1.41 15.98 33.56
N ALA A 458 -0.71 16.64 32.64
CA ALA A 458 0.51 17.39 32.95
C ALA A 458 0.24 18.67 33.78
N HIS A 459 -0.96 19.23 33.70
CA HIS A 459 -1.39 20.39 34.50
C HIS A 459 -2.12 20.01 35.80
N ALA A 460 -2.47 18.74 35.98
CA ALA A 460 -2.94 18.21 37.25
C ALA A 460 -1.74 17.95 38.17
N ASP A 461 -1.20 19.01 38.78
CA ASP A 461 -0.35 18.86 39.96
C ASP A 461 -1.13 17.99 40.97
N PRO A 462 -0.63 16.81 41.40
CA PRO A 462 -1.36 15.98 42.35
C PRO A 462 -1.74 16.75 43.63
N LEU A 463 -0.97 17.79 43.99
CA LEU A 463 -1.29 18.68 45.10
C LEU A 463 -2.44 19.65 44.81
N SER A 464 -2.69 20.03 43.54
CA SER A 464 -3.80 20.89 43.17
C SER A 464 -5.13 20.15 43.13
N LEU A 465 -5.12 18.85 42.78
CA LEU A 465 -6.31 17.98 42.86
C LEU A 465 -6.74 17.73 44.32
N PHE A 466 -5.75 17.53 45.21
CA PHE A 466 -6.02 17.48 46.66
C PHE A 466 -6.47 18.84 47.20
N ALA A 467 -5.88 19.96 46.75
CA ALA A 467 -6.33 21.30 47.16
C ALA A 467 -7.76 21.62 46.68
N PHE A 468 -8.16 21.13 45.49
CA PHE A 468 -9.51 21.30 44.95
C PHE A 468 -10.56 20.51 45.73
N LEU A 469 -10.22 19.31 46.19
CA LEU A 469 -11.08 18.51 47.08
C LEU A 469 -11.06 18.98 48.54
N SER A 470 -10.07 19.78 48.93
CA SER A 470 -9.91 20.31 50.29
C SER A 470 -10.55 21.69 50.51
N ASN A 471 -10.92 22.39 49.43
CA ASN A 471 -11.50 23.74 49.49
C ASN A 471 -13.02 23.72 49.24
N GLU A 472 -13.78 23.12 50.15
CA GLU A 472 -15.09 23.67 50.50
C GLU A 472 -14.88 24.85 51.46
N GLY A 473 -14.82 26.09 50.95
CA GLY A 473 -14.69 27.25 51.84
C GLY A 473 -14.39 28.61 51.22
N SER A 474 -15.43 29.22 50.62
CA SER A 474 -15.67 30.69 50.50
C SER A 474 -14.71 31.62 49.70
N PRO A 475 -15.24 32.70 49.09
CA PRO A 475 -14.57 33.49 48.05
C PRO A 475 -13.89 34.76 48.60
N GLN A 476 -12.74 35.13 48.03
CA GLN A 476 -12.25 36.52 48.07
C GLN A 476 -11.53 36.95 46.79
N GLU A 477 -11.83 38.19 46.41
CA GLU A 477 -11.38 39.00 45.29
C GLU A 477 -9.87 39.30 45.33
N GLY A 478 -9.26 39.58 44.17
CA GLY A 478 -7.91 40.13 44.09
C GLY A 478 -7.38 40.36 42.68
N VAL A 479 -7.33 41.63 42.28
CA VAL A 479 -6.91 42.23 40.99
C VAL A 479 -5.39 42.17 40.76
N GLY A 480 -4.92 42.12 39.50
CA GLY A 480 -3.52 42.51 39.17
C GLY A 480 -3.06 42.29 37.72
N ASN A 481 -2.96 43.39 36.95
CA ASN A 481 -2.47 43.53 35.57
C ASN A 481 -1.01 43.08 35.29
N GLY A 482 -0.68 42.80 34.02
CA GLY A 482 0.70 42.87 33.51
C GLY A 482 0.91 42.44 32.05
N SER A 483 0.91 43.41 31.14
CA SER A 483 1.20 43.32 29.69
C SER A 483 2.70 43.26 29.34
N GLY A 484 3.08 42.63 28.22
CA GLY A 484 4.40 42.79 27.59
C GLY A 484 4.51 42.16 26.20
N LEU A 485 4.45 43.00 25.16
CA LEU A 485 4.52 42.67 23.73
C LEU A 485 5.94 42.29 23.24
N SER A 486 5.97 41.49 22.17
CA SER A 486 7.14 41.06 21.40
C SER A 486 7.52 42.06 20.29
N THR A 487 8.79 42.07 19.91
CA THR A 487 9.31 42.73 18.69
C THR A 487 10.12 41.75 17.85
N VAL A 488 9.80 41.76 16.56
CA VAL A 488 10.36 41.02 15.44
C VAL A 488 11.58 41.76 14.88
N GLU A 489 12.64 41.04 14.50
CA GLU A 489 13.69 41.56 13.62
C GLU A 489 14.01 40.53 12.52
N ALA A 490 13.91 40.98 11.27
CA ALA A 490 14.11 40.22 10.05
C ALA A 490 15.51 40.50 9.48
N ALA A 491 16.27 39.45 9.17
CA ALA A 491 17.54 39.57 8.45
C ALA A 491 17.35 39.19 6.98
N ARG A 492 17.57 40.18 6.09
CA ARG A 492 17.70 40.06 4.64
C ARG A 492 19.13 39.60 4.30
N THR A 493 19.26 38.65 3.38
CA THR A 493 20.50 38.42 2.63
C THR A 493 20.20 38.36 1.12
N THR A 494 20.91 39.22 0.41
CA THR A 494 20.91 39.48 -1.03
C THR A 494 21.68 38.41 -1.80
N ILE A 495 21.14 37.92 -2.93
CA ILE A 495 21.85 37.08 -3.90
C ILE A 495 21.89 37.81 -5.25
N ASP A 496 23.08 37.76 -5.86
CA ASP A 496 23.57 38.47 -7.05
C ASP A 496 22.92 37.96 -8.37
N PRO A 497 22.42 38.84 -9.27
CA PRO A 497 21.67 38.42 -10.48
C PRO A 497 22.51 37.96 -11.69
N ASN A 498 23.85 37.92 -11.62
CA ASN A 498 24.70 37.73 -12.82
C ASN A 498 25.42 36.38 -12.95
N ALA A 499 24.91 35.31 -12.34
CA ALA A 499 25.45 33.95 -12.56
C ALA A 499 24.78 33.16 -13.71
N MET A 500 23.93 33.80 -14.53
CA MET A 500 23.42 33.21 -15.78
C MET A 500 24.28 33.66 -16.97
N LEU A 501 25.00 32.71 -17.58
CA LEU A 501 25.09 32.44 -19.03
C LEU A 501 26.41 31.72 -19.36
N GLY A 502 26.30 30.43 -19.65
CA GLY A 502 27.36 29.59 -20.22
C GLY A 502 26.72 28.37 -20.86
N ALA A 503 26.46 28.47 -22.16
CA ALA A 503 25.78 27.48 -22.98
C ALA A 503 26.53 26.13 -23.06
N GLY A 504 25.77 25.03 -23.25
CA GLY A 504 26.37 23.78 -23.72
C GLY A 504 25.47 22.55 -23.60
N VAL A 505 24.63 22.34 -24.62
CA VAL A 505 24.13 21.02 -25.08
C VAL A 505 23.16 20.30 -24.14
N TRP A 506 21.86 20.43 -24.40
CA TRP A 506 20.83 19.49 -23.92
C TRP A 506 20.02 18.99 -25.12
N GLN A 507 20.10 17.68 -25.39
CA GLN A 507 19.31 16.94 -26.36
C GLN A 507 18.27 16.06 -25.62
N PRO A 508 17.21 15.61 -26.31
CA PRO A 508 15.84 15.57 -25.79
C PRO A 508 15.39 14.16 -25.38
N ASP A 509 14.84 13.98 -24.17
CA ASP A 509 14.17 12.74 -23.75
C ASP A 509 13.09 12.97 -22.66
N SER A 510 12.47 14.15 -22.67
CA SER A 510 11.26 14.44 -21.90
C SER A 510 10.02 13.95 -22.64
N TRP A 511 8.88 13.87 -21.93
CA TRP A 511 7.50 13.62 -22.40
C TRP A 511 6.98 12.20 -22.13
N TRP A 512 6.53 11.98 -20.89
CA TRP A 512 5.33 11.18 -20.63
C TRP A 512 4.41 11.96 -19.71
N PRO A 513 4.05 13.16 -20.15
CA PRO A 513 2.61 13.36 -20.07
C PRO A 513 1.93 14.06 -21.26
N SER A 514 2.60 14.26 -22.39
CA SER A 514 1.92 14.87 -23.56
C SER A 514 0.91 13.95 -24.26
N ILE A 515 0.89 12.63 -24.02
CA ILE A 515 -0.06 11.74 -24.74
C ILE A 515 -1.47 11.79 -24.15
N ALA A 516 -1.64 12.20 -22.89
CA ALA A 516 -2.96 12.51 -22.35
C ALA A 516 -3.45 13.92 -22.75
N VAL A 517 -2.55 14.77 -23.24
CA VAL A 517 -2.81 16.18 -23.57
C VAL A 517 -3.08 16.35 -25.08
N GLU A 518 -2.34 15.65 -25.94
CA GLU A 518 -2.66 15.58 -27.37
C GLU A 518 -3.99 14.86 -27.65
N ALA A 519 -4.40 13.91 -26.80
CA ALA A 519 -5.70 13.24 -26.91
C ALA A 519 -6.89 14.08 -26.38
N MET A 520 -6.64 15.24 -25.77
CA MET A 520 -7.68 16.16 -25.26
C MET A 520 -7.77 17.47 -26.05
N GLU A 521 -6.83 17.75 -26.96
CA GLU A 521 -6.81 18.97 -27.79
C GLU A 521 -7.03 18.75 -29.30
N THR A 522 -7.32 17.51 -29.71
CA THR A 522 -7.93 17.18 -31.02
C THR A 522 -9.26 16.47 -30.82
#